data_AF-A0AB38WXQ2-F1
#
_entry.id   AF-A0AB38WXQ2-F1
#
_cell.length_a   1.000
_cell.length_b   1.000
_cell.length_c   1.000
_cell.angle_alpha   90.00
_cell.angle_beta   90.00
_cell.angle_gamma   90.00
#
_symmetry.space_group_name_H-M   'P 1'
#
loop_
_entity.id
_entity.type
_entity.pdbx_description
1 polymer ?
#
loop_
_entity_poly.entity_id
_entity_poly.type
_entity_poly.pdbx_seq_one_letter_code
_entity_poly.pdbx_strand_id
1 'polypeptide(L)'
;MKTYKLALALPIVGMLAACDAGPDKTVDRNIFDRGHLSQMQAGIWVDPNGCDHWIIDDGVEGYLSQRLDKFGKPVCSGVAPPTVATGNFKGGSTSLIGDPI
;
A
#
# COMPACT_ATOMS: atom_id res chain seq x y z
N MET A 1 23.16 26.56 -23.78
CA MET A 1 23.08 26.94 -22.35
C MET A 1 21.67 26.96 -21.73
N LYS A 2 20.64 26.50 -22.45
CA LYS A 2 19.23 26.67 -22.07
C LYS A 2 18.52 25.33 -21.79
N THR A 3 19.02 24.26 -22.37
CA THR A 3 18.48 22.89 -22.28
C THR A 3 18.74 22.22 -20.94
N TYR A 4 19.91 22.45 -20.32
CA TYR A 4 20.22 21.88 -19.00
C TYR A 4 19.39 22.48 -17.86
N LYS A 5 18.87 23.71 -18.01
CA LYS A 5 17.92 24.28 -17.03
C LYS A 5 16.58 23.55 -17.04
N LEU A 6 16.09 23.16 -18.22
CA LEU A 6 14.90 22.32 -18.38
C LEU A 6 15.14 20.90 -17.88
N ALA A 7 16.32 20.32 -18.17
CA ALA A 7 16.69 18.99 -17.69
C ALA A 7 16.77 18.91 -16.15
N LEU A 8 17.16 20.01 -15.48
CA LEU A 8 17.18 20.09 -14.01
C LEU A 8 15.81 20.40 -13.39
N ALA A 9 14.93 21.11 -14.11
CA ALA A 9 13.61 21.48 -13.61
C ALA A 9 12.58 20.33 -13.68
N LEU A 10 12.66 19.48 -14.71
CA LEU A 10 11.74 18.34 -14.89
C LEU A 10 11.69 17.36 -13.69
N PRO A 11 12.83 16.87 -13.16
CA PRO A 11 12.79 15.94 -12.03
C PRO A 11 12.24 16.57 -10.75
N ILE A 12 12.47 17.88 -10.54
CA ILE A 12 11.92 18.61 -9.38
C ILE A 12 10.40 18.66 -9.45
N VAL A 13 9.83 18.99 -10.61
CA VAL A 13 8.37 18.97 -10.82
C VAL A 13 7.80 17.56 -10.66
N GLY A 14 8.51 16.53 -11.14
CA GLY A 14 8.12 15.13 -10.96
C GLY A 14 8.02 14.71 -9.50
N MET A 15 8.96 15.13 -8.64
CA MET A 15 8.95 14.79 -7.21
C MET A 15 7.76 15.41 -6.45
N LEU A 16 7.30 16.61 -6.85
CA LEU A 16 6.16 17.28 -6.21
C LEU A 16 4.81 16.57 -6.48
N ALA A 17 4.70 15.80 -7.57
CA ALA A 17 3.45 15.12 -7.93
C ALA A 17 3.10 13.95 -7.00
N ALA A 18 4.03 13.45 -6.18
CA ALA A 18 3.82 12.29 -5.30
C ALA A 18 3.06 12.62 -3.99
N CYS A 19 2.82 13.90 -3.67
CA CYS A 19 2.18 14.30 -2.41
C CYS A 19 0.64 14.14 -2.40
N ASP A 20 -0.01 13.89 -3.54
CA ASP A 20 -1.47 13.87 -3.62
C ASP A 20 -2.02 12.46 -3.88
N ALA A 21 -2.27 11.72 -2.80
CA ALA A 21 -2.91 10.42 -2.84
C ALA A 21 -4.46 10.51 -2.91
N GLY A 22 -5.04 11.71 -3.14
CA GLY A 22 -6.48 11.94 -3.27
C GLY A 22 -7.35 11.55 -2.07
N PRO A 23 -8.65 11.89 -2.10
CA PRO A 23 -9.59 11.55 -1.02
C PRO A 23 -10.03 10.09 -1.04
N ASP A 24 -10.14 9.50 -2.23
CA ASP A 24 -10.51 8.11 -2.41
C ASP A 24 -9.29 7.20 -2.27
N LYS A 25 -9.30 6.39 -1.22
CA LYS A 25 -8.25 5.42 -0.84
C LYS A 25 -8.58 3.99 -1.24
N THR A 26 -9.67 3.75 -1.98
CA THR A 26 -10.05 2.39 -2.40
C THR A 26 -9.44 1.98 -3.73
N VAL A 27 -8.67 2.87 -4.36
CA VAL A 27 -8.14 2.69 -5.72
C VAL A 27 -6.63 2.86 -5.73
N ASP A 28 -5.94 1.90 -6.35
CA ASP A 28 -4.57 2.00 -6.76
C ASP A 28 -4.45 2.88 -8.02
N ARG A 29 -3.57 3.88 -7.96
CA ARG A 29 -3.35 4.88 -9.00
C ARG A 29 -1.98 4.75 -9.68
N ASN A 30 -1.23 3.68 -9.43
CA ASN A 30 0.04 3.39 -10.09
C ASN A 30 -0.14 3.39 -11.62
N ILE A 31 0.92 3.57 -12.40
CA ILE A 31 0.84 3.69 -13.86
C ILE A 31 0.68 2.32 -14.53
N PHE A 32 1.15 1.24 -13.89
CA PHE A 32 1.30 -0.08 -14.51
C PHE A 32 0.22 -1.10 -14.11
N ASP A 33 -0.30 -1.03 -12.88
CA ASP A 33 -1.20 -2.01 -12.26
C ASP A 33 -2.35 -1.35 -11.47
N ARG A 34 -3.09 -0.46 -12.13
CA ARG A 34 -4.27 0.19 -11.54
C ARG A 34 -5.38 -0.80 -11.23
N GLY A 35 -5.96 -0.68 -10.05
CA GLY A 35 -7.07 -1.53 -9.63
C GLY A 35 -7.81 -0.97 -8.42
N HIS A 36 -8.95 -1.59 -8.11
CA HIS A 36 -9.65 -1.32 -6.87
C HIS A 36 -9.14 -2.29 -5.79
N LEU A 37 -8.82 -1.78 -4.59
CA LEU A 37 -8.22 -2.58 -3.51
C LEU A 37 -9.07 -3.80 -3.10
N SER A 38 -10.39 -3.74 -3.33
CA SER A 38 -11.29 -4.88 -3.07
C SER A 38 -11.06 -6.09 -3.97
N GLN A 39 -10.29 -5.95 -5.05
CA GLN A 39 -9.94 -7.03 -5.98
C GLN A 39 -8.56 -7.63 -5.66
N MET A 40 -7.82 -7.02 -4.73
CA MET A 40 -6.49 -7.45 -4.32
C MET A 40 -6.56 -8.43 -3.15
N GLN A 41 -5.44 -9.11 -2.91
CA GLN A 41 -5.34 -10.09 -1.83
C GLN A 41 -4.82 -9.44 -0.55
N ALA A 42 -5.67 -9.32 0.46
CA ALA A 42 -5.28 -8.86 1.78
C ALA A 42 -4.76 -10.00 2.67
N GLY A 43 -3.81 -9.67 3.54
CA GLY A 43 -3.44 -10.42 4.73
C GLY A 43 -3.70 -9.60 6.01
N ILE A 44 -3.14 -10.07 7.12
CA ILE A 44 -3.24 -9.41 8.43
C ILE A 44 -1.85 -9.10 8.96
N TRP A 45 -1.62 -7.86 9.33
CA TRP A 45 -0.50 -7.48 10.20
C TRP A 45 -1.02 -7.25 11.61
N VAL A 46 -0.34 -7.82 12.61
CA VAL A 46 -0.68 -7.65 14.02
C VAL A 46 0.23 -6.58 14.61
N ASP A 47 -0.33 -5.50 15.12
CA ASP A 47 0.43 -4.40 15.73
C ASP A 47 1.02 -4.80 17.10
N PRO A 48 1.90 -3.97 17.71
CA PRO A 48 2.49 -4.26 19.01
C PRO A 48 1.47 -4.42 20.16
N ASN A 49 0.25 -3.92 20.01
CA ASN A 49 -0.82 -4.08 20.98
C ASN A 49 -1.61 -5.39 20.76
N GLY A 50 -1.27 -6.16 19.72
CA GLY A 50 -1.94 -7.42 19.38
C GLY A 50 -3.17 -7.25 18.50
N CYS A 51 -3.38 -6.07 17.89
CA CYS A 51 -4.57 -5.79 17.09
C CYS A 51 -4.29 -5.86 15.58
N ASP A 52 -5.30 -6.29 14.84
CA ASP A 52 -5.24 -6.62 13.44
C ASP A 52 -5.32 -5.37 12.56
N HIS A 53 -4.50 -5.35 11.52
CA HIS A 53 -4.57 -4.41 10.41
C HIS A 53 -4.64 -5.21 9.11
N TRP A 54 -5.52 -4.80 8.20
CA TRP A 54 -5.47 -5.27 6.82
C TRP A 54 -4.20 -4.75 6.19
N ILE A 55 -3.44 -5.63 5.55
CA ILE A 55 -2.26 -5.29 4.77
C ILE A 55 -2.37 -5.88 3.37
N ILE A 56 -2.05 -5.07 2.37
CA ILE A 56 -1.86 -5.48 0.98
C ILE A 56 -0.49 -4.97 0.58
N ASP A 57 0.27 -5.82 -0.09
CA ASP A 57 1.53 -5.46 -0.71
C ASP A 57 1.40 -5.76 -2.20
N ASP A 58 1.33 -4.69 -3.00
CA ASP A 58 1.21 -4.77 -4.45
C ASP A 58 2.58 -4.65 -5.14
N GLY A 59 3.69 -4.78 -4.40
CA GLY A 59 5.04 -4.80 -4.93
C GLY A 59 5.80 -3.52 -4.60
N VAL A 60 5.54 -2.42 -5.31
CA VAL A 60 6.11 -1.10 -4.96
C VAL A 60 5.22 -0.37 -3.95
N GLU A 61 3.90 -0.55 -4.06
CA GLU A 61 2.89 0.07 -3.22
C GLU A 61 2.44 -0.85 -2.07
N GLY A 62 2.20 -0.23 -0.91
CA GLY A 62 1.66 -0.91 0.27
C GLY A 62 0.42 -0.20 0.80
N TYR A 63 -0.60 -0.99 1.14
CA TYR A 63 -1.84 -0.50 1.73
C TYR A 63 -2.04 -1.08 3.11
N LEU A 64 -2.42 -0.21 4.06
CA LEU A 64 -2.67 -0.60 5.43
C LEU A 64 -3.90 0.12 5.97
N SER A 65 -4.80 -0.63 6.60
CA SER A 65 -5.93 -0.06 7.35
C SER A 65 -6.21 -0.88 8.60
N GLN A 66 -6.60 -0.21 9.68
CA GLN A 66 -6.98 -0.92 10.90
C GLN A 66 -8.23 -1.77 10.64
N ARG A 67 -8.20 -3.03 11.06
CA ARG A 67 -9.35 -3.91 10.96
C ARG A 67 -10.31 -3.59 12.10
N LEU A 68 -11.49 -3.12 11.75
CA LEU A 68 -12.52 -2.76 12.71
C LEU A 68 -13.66 -3.78 12.73
N ASP A 69 -14.26 -3.96 13.89
CA ASP A 69 -15.52 -4.67 14.03
C ASP A 69 -16.71 -3.80 13.57
N LYS A 70 -17.91 -4.37 13.60
CA LYS A 70 -19.14 -3.67 13.20
C LYS A 70 -19.48 -2.44 14.07
N PHE A 71 -18.80 -2.25 15.20
CA PHE A 71 -18.96 -1.12 16.11
C PHE A 71 -17.81 -0.12 16.00
N GLY A 72 -16.87 -0.31 15.07
CA GLY A 72 -15.72 0.55 14.89
C GLY A 72 -14.61 0.32 15.92
N LYS A 73 -14.62 -0.81 16.65
CA LYS A 73 -13.52 -1.15 17.57
C LYS A 73 -12.44 -1.96 16.85
N PRO A 74 -11.16 -1.80 17.22
CA PRO A 74 -10.09 -2.64 16.69
C PRO A 74 -10.35 -4.12 16.96
N VAL A 75 -10.16 -4.94 15.94
CA VAL A 75 -10.17 -6.39 16.06
C VAL A 75 -8.79 -6.83 16.55
N CYS A 76 -8.71 -7.69 17.56
CA CYS A 76 -7.44 -8.24 18.06
C CYS A 76 -7.61 -9.76 18.13
N SER A 77 -7.39 -10.44 16.98
CA SER A 77 -7.85 -11.82 16.76
C SER A 77 -6.88 -12.90 17.26
N GLY A 78 -5.60 -12.54 17.47
CA GLY A 78 -4.55 -13.49 17.81
C GLY A 78 -4.14 -14.41 16.66
N VAL A 79 -4.44 -14.05 15.40
CA VAL A 79 -4.08 -14.83 14.20
C VAL A 79 -2.57 -14.99 14.00
N ALA A 80 -1.76 -14.08 14.54
CA ALA A 80 -0.31 -14.14 14.56
C ALA A 80 0.24 -13.44 15.83
N PRO A 81 1.52 -13.66 16.20
CA PRO A 81 2.19 -12.89 17.25
C PRO A 81 2.24 -11.39 16.91
N PRO A 82 2.39 -10.50 17.92
CA PRO A 82 2.61 -9.09 17.68
C PRO A 82 3.78 -8.84 16.72
N THR A 83 3.66 -7.79 15.91
CA THR A 83 4.61 -7.36 14.87
C THR A 83 4.77 -8.29 13.66
N VAL A 84 3.92 -9.32 13.53
CA VAL A 84 3.97 -10.30 12.43
C VAL A 84 2.87 -10.04 11.41
N ALA A 85 3.21 -10.12 10.12
CA ALA A 85 2.27 -10.19 9.02
C ALA A 85 2.00 -11.66 8.62
N THR A 86 0.75 -12.00 8.35
CA THR A 86 0.29 -13.34 7.98
C THR A 86 -0.74 -13.30 6.85
N GLY A 87 -0.87 -14.41 6.13
CA GLY A 87 -1.69 -14.52 4.91
C GLY A 87 -0.92 -14.20 3.64
N ASN A 88 -1.55 -14.38 2.49
CA ASN A 88 -0.94 -14.16 1.17
C ASN A 88 -1.03 -12.70 0.72
N PHE A 89 -0.58 -11.76 1.55
CA PHE A 89 -0.73 -10.32 1.30
C PHE A 89 0.01 -9.80 0.06
N LYS A 90 0.95 -10.59 -0.50
CA LYS A 90 1.65 -10.33 -1.77
C LYS A 90 0.99 -10.97 -3.01
N GLY A 91 -0.06 -11.76 -2.81
CA GLY A 91 -0.61 -12.64 -3.84
C GLY A 91 -1.26 -11.95 -5.04
N GLY A 92 -1.47 -10.63 -4.97
CA GLY A 92 -2.03 -9.82 -6.06
C GLY A 92 -1.00 -9.11 -6.93
N SER A 93 0.27 -9.05 -6.49
CA SER A 93 1.31 -8.21 -7.10
C SER A 93 1.86 -8.76 -8.42
N THR A 94 2.29 -7.84 -9.29
CA THR A 94 3.06 -8.18 -10.49
C THR A 94 4.56 -8.01 -10.25
N SER A 95 5.37 -9.03 -10.53
CA SER A 95 6.85 -8.94 -10.37
C SER A 95 7.55 -8.07 -11.43
N LEU A 96 6.79 -7.34 -12.26
CA LEU A 96 7.33 -6.52 -13.35
C LEU A 96 8.05 -5.28 -12.82
N ILE A 97 7.48 -4.64 -11.80
CA ILE A 97 8.07 -3.50 -11.08
C ILE A 97 7.63 -3.68 -9.61
N GLY A 98 8.45 -4.37 -8.81
CA GLY A 98 8.07 -4.66 -7.42
C GLY A 98 8.92 -5.72 -6.76
N ASP A 99 8.55 -6.04 -5.52
CA ASP A 99 9.19 -7.08 -4.72
C ASP A 99 9.16 -8.45 -5.40
N PRO A 100 10.25 -9.24 -5.31
CA PRO A 100 10.19 -10.65 -5.67
C PRO A 100 9.22 -11.39 -4.73
N ILE A 101 8.27 -12.12 -5.32
CA ILE A 101 7.32 -13.01 -4.63
C ILE A 101 7.97 -14.31 -4.17
#